data_AF-A0A7S0L4C2-F1
#
_entry.id   AF-A0A7S0L4C2-F1
#
_cell.length_a   1.000
_cell.length_b   1.000
_cell.length_c   1.000
_cell.angle_alpha   90.00
_cell.angle_beta   90.00
_cell.angle_gamma   90.00
#
_symmetry.space_group_name_H-M   'P 1'
#
loop_
_entity.id
_entity.type
_entity.pdbx_description
1 polymer ?
#
loop_
_entity_poly.entity_id
_entity_poly.type
_entity_poly.pdbx_seq_one_letter_code
_entity_poly.pdbx_strand_id
1 'polypeptide(L)'
;DHGIGLPSCLELRLDPSLKMRHLVIDTAPPGGSWHSMHDATKTISPGPWMEFPSYPLDAFLRQRTPTLSSRQAAESAAVLQQRSIIAEYYVAMAERFGIAQHHRPWRVSAVHREIEGGPAGLWRVEFDGRPALRARALVLAVGTSTTPLRLGIPGEERQ
;
A
#
# COMPACT_ATOMS: atom_id res chain seq x y z
N ASP A 1 12.42 -15.73 -11.37
CA ASP A 1 12.20 -14.43 -12.02
C ASP A 1 13.54 -13.70 -12.03
N HIS A 2 14.04 -13.36 -13.22
CA HIS A 2 15.38 -12.79 -13.40
C HIS A 2 15.35 -11.27 -13.66
N GLY A 3 14.19 -10.61 -13.53
CA GLY A 3 14.07 -9.18 -13.87
C GLY A 3 14.30 -8.89 -15.35
N ILE A 4 14.11 -9.90 -16.21
CA ILE A 4 14.17 -9.76 -17.67
C ILE A 4 12.90 -9.02 -18.08
N GLY A 5 13.02 -8.01 -18.95
CA GLY A 5 11.91 -7.17 -19.44
C GLY A 5 10.93 -7.90 -20.37
N LEU A 6 10.46 -9.07 -19.96
CA LEU A 6 9.40 -9.80 -20.61
C LEU A 6 8.05 -9.18 -20.23
N PRO A 7 7.03 -9.26 -21.12
CA PRO A 7 5.68 -8.87 -20.78
C PRO A 7 5.18 -9.60 -19.52
N SER A 8 4.38 -8.93 -18.70
CA SER A 8 3.76 -9.59 -17.55
C SER A 8 2.88 -10.75 -18.02
N CYS A 9 3.01 -11.90 -17.35
CA CYS A 9 2.10 -13.03 -17.55
C CYS A 9 0.72 -12.80 -16.91
N LEU A 10 0.53 -11.67 -16.21
CA LEU A 10 -0.71 -11.30 -15.55
C LEU A 10 -1.33 -10.08 -16.21
N GLU A 11 -2.63 -10.16 -16.49
CA GLU A 11 -3.43 -9.06 -16.97
C GLU A 11 -4.45 -8.66 -15.89
N LEU A 12 -4.40 -7.40 -15.45
CA LEU A 12 -5.44 -6.85 -14.57
C LEU A 12 -6.65 -6.45 -15.41
N ARG A 13 -7.76 -7.16 -15.21
CA ARG A 13 -9.04 -6.87 -15.86
C ARG A 13 -10.07 -6.43 -14.83
N LEU A 14 -10.64 -5.25 -15.02
CA LEU A 14 -11.73 -4.76 -14.18
C LEU A 14 -13.04 -5.42 -14.63
N ASP A 15 -13.68 -6.15 -13.72
CA ASP A 15 -15.04 -6.66 -13.90
C ASP A 15 -16.02 -5.82 -13.07
N PRO A 16 -16.85 -4.96 -13.70
CA PRO A 16 -17.81 -4.13 -13.00
C PRO A 16 -18.87 -4.94 -12.23
N SER A 17 -19.15 -6.19 -12.64
CA SER A 17 -20.14 -7.05 -11.97
C SER A 17 -19.65 -7.54 -10.59
N LEU A 18 -18.33 -7.55 -10.38
CA LEU A 18 -17.69 -7.92 -9.12
C LEU A 18 -17.40 -6.70 -8.23
N LYS A 19 -17.92 -5.52 -8.55
CA LYS A 19 -17.68 -4.30 -7.77
C LYS A 19 -18.25 -4.44 -6.36
N MET A 20 -17.36 -4.41 -5.37
CA MET A 20 -17.72 -4.44 -3.96
C MET A 20 -17.70 -3.04 -3.34
N ARG A 21 -18.72 -2.72 -2.54
CA ARG A 21 -18.68 -1.54 -1.66
C ARG A 21 -17.67 -1.80 -0.54
N HIS A 22 -16.64 -0.98 -0.47
CA HIS A 22 -15.57 -1.12 0.51
C HIS A 22 -15.10 0.25 1.00
N LEU A 23 -14.40 0.23 2.14
CA LEU A 23 -13.67 1.35 2.69
C LEU A 23 -12.25 0.89 2.98
N VAL A 24 -11.28 1.77 2.76
CA VAL A 24 -9.89 1.57 3.14
C VAL A 24 -9.59 2.52 4.28
N ILE A 25 -9.16 1.99 5.42
CA ILE A 25 -8.89 2.79 6.61
C ILE A 25 -7.40 2.72 6.92
N ASP A 26 -6.76 3.87 6.93
CA ASP A 26 -5.40 4.05 7.44
C ASP A 26 -5.30 5.49 7.97
N THR A 27 -4.30 5.81 8.77
CA THR A 27 -3.98 7.21 9.11
C THR A 27 -2.99 7.84 8.14
N ALA A 28 -2.22 7.02 7.43
CA ALA A 28 -1.22 7.45 6.45
C ALA A 28 -1.76 7.37 5.01
N PRO A 29 -1.13 8.05 4.04
CA PRO A 29 -1.40 7.83 2.63
C PRO A 29 -1.13 6.37 2.21
N PRO A 30 -1.71 5.91 1.08
CA PRO A 30 -1.36 4.62 0.50
C PRO A 30 0.15 4.45 0.34
N GLY A 31 0.67 3.27 0.70
CA GLY A 31 2.10 2.96 0.66
C GLY A 31 2.67 2.42 1.98
N GLY A 32 1.95 2.55 3.10
CA GLY A 32 2.34 1.90 4.36
C GLY A 32 3.77 2.26 4.81
N SER A 33 4.61 1.26 5.06
CA SER A 33 5.96 1.43 5.61
C SER A 33 6.91 2.27 4.75
N TRP A 34 6.64 2.43 3.45
CA TRP A 34 7.43 3.31 2.58
C TRP A 34 7.42 4.79 3.04
N HIS A 35 6.40 5.19 3.80
CA HIS A 35 6.30 6.53 4.39
C HIS A 35 7.04 6.67 5.73
N SER A 36 7.36 5.56 6.42
CA SER A 36 8.04 5.57 7.72
C SER A 36 9.51 5.19 7.66
N MET A 37 9.99 4.68 6.52
CA MET A 37 11.40 4.37 6.31
C MET A 37 12.25 5.65 6.22
N HIS A 38 13.51 5.56 6.64
CA HIS A 38 14.46 6.65 6.55
C HIS A 38 14.64 7.14 5.10
N ASP A 39 14.84 8.44 4.89
CA ASP A 39 14.86 9.08 3.57
C ASP A 39 15.91 8.52 2.62
N ALA A 40 17.07 8.15 3.17
CA ALA A 40 18.17 7.56 2.39
C ALA A 40 17.93 6.09 1.99
N THR A 41 16.85 5.46 2.47
CA THR A 41 16.55 4.06 2.16
C THR A 41 16.27 3.88 0.67
N LYS A 42 16.84 2.82 0.10
CA LYS A 42 16.53 2.34 -1.26
C LYS A 42 15.85 0.98 -1.20
N THR A 43 15.18 0.61 -2.29
CA THR A 43 14.71 -0.76 -2.49
C THR A 43 15.89 -1.73 -2.45
N ILE A 44 15.67 -2.92 -1.91
CA ILE A 44 16.65 -4.02 -1.96
C ILE A 44 16.60 -4.79 -3.29
N SER A 45 15.48 -4.66 -4.01
CA SER A 45 15.22 -5.30 -5.30
C SER A 45 15.13 -4.25 -6.42
N PRO A 46 15.40 -4.64 -7.68
CA PRO A 46 15.20 -3.78 -8.85
C PRO A 46 13.79 -3.21 -8.92
N GLY A 47 13.64 -2.00 -9.47
CA GLY A 47 12.35 -1.33 -9.60
C GLY A 47 11.24 -2.15 -10.29
N PRO A 48 11.51 -2.98 -11.33
CA PRO A 48 10.48 -3.82 -11.94
C PRO A 48 9.84 -4.85 -10.99
N TRP A 49 10.46 -5.15 -9.86
CA TRP A 49 9.86 -6.04 -8.85
C TRP A 49 8.87 -5.31 -7.94
N MET A 50 8.87 -3.99 -7.98
CA MET A 50 8.00 -3.13 -7.18
C MET A 50 6.79 -2.60 -7.97
N GLU A 51 6.78 -2.79 -9.29
CA GLU A 51 5.77 -2.22 -10.19
C GLU A 51 4.53 -3.11 -10.35
N PHE A 52 3.43 -2.49 -10.75
CA PHE A 52 2.19 -3.18 -11.11
C PHE A 52 2.20 -3.52 -12.61
N PRO A 53 1.72 -4.71 -13.01
CA PRO A 53 1.69 -5.15 -14.42
C PRO A 53 1.08 -4.14 -15.41
N SER A 54 0.01 -3.44 -15.00
CA SER A 54 -0.71 -2.48 -15.85
C SER A 54 -0.32 -1.02 -15.59
N TYR A 55 0.68 -0.78 -14.75
CA TYR A 55 1.23 0.55 -14.51
C TYR A 55 2.74 0.48 -14.25
N PRO A 56 3.56 0.25 -15.29
CA PRO A 56 5.00 0.15 -15.14
C PRO A 56 5.64 1.40 -14.53
N LEU A 57 6.76 1.22 -13.83
CA LEU A 57 7.43 2.29 -13.10
C LEU A 57 8.02 3.35 -14.05
N ASP A 58 8.49 2.98 -15.24
CA ASP A 58 8.97 3.93 -16.26
C ASP A 58 7.85 4.89 -16.72
N ALA A 59 6.62 4.38 -16.82
CA ALA A 59 5.45 5.18 -17.17
C ALA A 59 5.13 6.19 -16.06
N PHE A 60 5.22 5.77 -14.79
CA PHE A 60 5.10 6.68 -13.65
C PHE A 60 6.20 7.75 -13.64
N LEU A 61 7.47 7.37 -13.84
CA LEU A 61 8.59 8.32 -13.86
C LEU A 61 8.45 9.37 -14.96
N ARG A 62 7.91 9.00 -16.13
CA ARG A 62 7.58 9.97 -17.20
C ARG A 62 6.41 10.87 -16.85
N GLN A 63 5.39 10.37 -16.14
CA GLN A 63 4.29 11.22 -15.68
C GLN A 63 4.78 12.25 -14.65
N ARG A 64 5.66 11.82 -13.74
CA ARG A 64 6.27 12.68 -12.72
C ARG A 64 7.27 13.67 -13.32
N THR A 65 8.04 13.25 -14.32
CA THR A 65 9.04 14.08 -15.01
C THR A 65 8.85 13.98 -16.52
N PRO A 66 7.95 14.80 -17.11
CA PRO A 66 7.59 14.72 -18.53
C PRO A 66 8.75 14.97 -19.51
N THR A 67 9.87 15.52 -19.04
CA THR A 67 11.07 15.76 -19.84
C THR A 67 11.95 14.52 -20.02
N LEU A 68 11.70 13.43 -19.27
CA LEU A 68 12.43 12.18 -19.46
C LEU A 68 12.04 11.50 -20.78
N SER A 69 13.05 11.17 -21.59
CA SER A 69 12.81 10.28 -22.73
C SER A 69 12.40 8.88 -22.28
N SER A 70 11.73 8.12 -23.16
CA SER A 70 11.35 6.72 -22.88
C SER A 70 12.55 5.86 -22.45
N ARG A 71 13.71 6.06 -23.08
CA ARG A 71 14.93 5.34 -22.73
C ARG A 71 15.43 5.69 -21.33
N GLN A 72 15.54 6.98 -21.00
CA GLN A 72 16.00 7.42 -19.68
C GLN A 72 15.06 6.95 -18.57
N ALA A 73 13.75 6.98 -18.81
CA ALA A 73 12.77 6.48 -17.85
C ALA A 73 12.89 4.97 -17.62
N ALA A 74 13.08 4.17 -18.68
CA ALA A 74 13.29 2.73 -18.57
C ALA A 74 14.59 2.39 -17.82
N GLU A 75 15.69 3.07 -18.15
CA GLU A 75 16.98 2.90 -17.45
C GLU A 75 16.86 3.30 -15.97
N SER A 76 16.16 4.39 -15.67
CA SER A 76 15.91 4.82 -14.29
C SER A 76 14.98 3.87 -13.54
N ALA A 77 13.99 3.26 -14.20
CA ALA A 77 13.06 2.33 -13.57
C ALA A 77 13.71 0.97 -13.26
N ALA A 78 14.67 0.53 -14.07
CA ALA A 78 15.31 -0.78 -13.95
C ALA A 78 16.21 -0.94 -12.71
N VAL A 79 16.62 0.17 -12.08
CA VAL A 79 17.57 0.14 -10.95
C VAL A 79 16.87 0.16 -9.59
N LEU A 80 17.65 0.12 -8.50
CA LEU A 80 17.14 0.32 -7.14
C LEU A 80 16.58 1.73 -6.97
N GLN A 81 15.37 1.83 -6.44
CA GLN A 81 14.66 3.09 -6.29
C GLN A 81 14.84 3.66 -4.89
N GLN A 82 14.82 4.99 -4.77
CA GLN A 82 14.69 5.61 -3.44
C GLN A 82 13.31 5.32 -2.87
N ARG A 83 13.20 5.19 -1.55
CA ARG A 83 11.94 4.89 -0.85
C ARG A 83 10.85 5.92 -1.15
N SER A 84 11.22 7.19 -1.38
CA SER A 84 10.33 8.28 -1.78
C SER A 84 9.66 8.03 -3.12
N ILE A 85 10.41 7.57 -4.13
CA ILE A 85 9.87 7.22 -5.45
C ILE A 85 8.79 6.15 -5.32
N ILE A 86 9.05 5.10 -4.53
CA ILE A 86 8.10 3.99 -4.34
C ILE A 86 6.87 4.45 -3.56
N ALA A 87 7.06 5.25 -2.52
CA ALA A 87 5.95 5.83 -1.75
C ALA A 87 5.01 6.64 -2.65
N GLU A 88 5.55 7.54 -3.47
CA GLU A 88 4.77 8.33 -4.43
C GLU A 88 4.10 7.46 -5.49
N TYR A 89 4.82 6.46 -6.01
CA TYR A 89 4.29 5.52 -7.00
C TYR A 89 3.05 4.77 -6.47
N TYR A 90 3.07 4.33 -5.21
CA TYR A 90 1.92 3.64 -4.59
C TYR A 90 0.74 4.58 -4.28
N VAL A 91 1.00 5.87 -4.02
CA VAL A 91 -0.07 6.87 -3.96
C VAL A 91 -0.71 7.05 -5.34
N ALA A 92 0.10 7.28 -6.38
CA ALA A 92 -0.36 7.44 -7.76
C ALA A 92 -1.12 6.20 -8.26
N MET A 93 -0.67 5.01 -7.87
CA MET A 93 -1.36 3.75 -8.13
C MET A 93 -2.77 3.74 -7.51
N ALA A 94 -2.89 4.08 -6.23
CA ALA A 94 -4.18 4.11 -5.54
C ALA A 94 -5.17 5.11 -6.17
N GLU A 95 -4.68 6.23 -6.69
CA GLU A 95 -5.47 7.18 -7.48
C GLU A 95 -5.89 6.58 -8.82
N ARG A 96 -4.94 6.03 -9.59
CA ARG A 96 -5.17 5.44 -10.92
C ARG A 96 -6.21 4.33 -10.90
N PHE A 97 -6.21 3.49 -9.87
CA PHE A 97 -7.18 2.40 -9.72
C PHE A 97 -8.45 2.79 -8.95
N GLY A 98 -8.62 4.08 -8.61
CA GLY A 98 -9.82 4.57 -7.92
C GLY A 98 -10.00 3.99 -6.52
N ILE A 99 -8.91 3.60 -5.86
CA ILE A 99 -8.89 3.16 -4.47
C ILE A 99 -8.90 4.37 -3.54
N ALA A 100 -8.20 5.45 -3.91
CA ALA A 100 -8.07 6.66 -3.11
C ALA A 100 -9.42 7.28 -2.67
N GLN A 101 -10.47 7.20 -3.51
CA GLN A 101 -11.81 7.70 -3.17
C GLN A 101 -12.48 6.94 -2.00
N HIS A 102 -12.07 5.70 -1.75
CA HIS A 102 -12.55 4.84 -0.67
C HIS A 102 -11.69 4.93 0.58
N HIS A 103 -10.55 5.64 0.52
CA HIS A 103 -9.67 5.83 1.66
C HIS A 103 -10.27 6.81 2.68
N ARG A 104 -10.11 6.51 3.97
CA ARG A 104 -10.45 7.41 5.07
C ARG A 104 -9.27 7.48 6.05
N PRO A 105 -8.78 8.69 6.36
CA PRO A 105 -7.64 8.90 7.24
C PRO A 105 -8.03 8.72 8.72
N TRP A 106 -8.54 7.54 9.10
CA TRP A 106 -9.09 7.27 10.43
C TRP A 106 -8.23 6.26 11.19
N ARG A 107 -8.14 6.44 12.51
CA ARG A 107 -7.46 5.50 13.40
C ARG A 107 -8.48 4.48 13.91
N VAL A 108 -8.24 3.21 13.61
CA VAL A 108 -8.99 2.09 14.21
C VAL A 108 -8.48 1.87 15.62
N SER A 109 -9.38 1.83 16.59
CA SER A 109 -9.07 1.60 18.01
C SER A 109 -9.36 0.16 18.43
N ALA A 110 -10.42 -0.44 17.88
CA ALA A 110 -10.80 -1.81 18.17
C ALA A 110 -11.61 -2.46 17.05
N VAL A 111 -11.59 -3.79 17.02
CA VAL A 111 -12.38 -4.61 16.10
C VAL A 111 -12.99 -5.76 16.89
N HIS A 112 -14.29 -5.97 16.72
CA HIS A 112 -15.03 -7.03 17.38
C HIS A 112 -15.86 -7.82 16.35
N ARG A 113 -16.00 -9.13 16.58
CA ARG A 113 -16.95 -9.95 15.83
C ARG A 113 -18.25 -10.03 16.63
N GLU A 114 -19.34 -9.54 16.06
CA GLU A 114 -20.69 -9.66 16.64
C GLU A 114 -21.23 -11.07 16.33
N ILE A 115 -21.46 -11.88 17.37
CA ILE A 115 -21.84 -13.30 17.24
C ILE A 115 -23.35 -13.52 17.49
N GLU A 116 -24.06 -12.59 18.13
CA GLU A 116 -25.48 -12.80 18.49
C GLU A 116 -26.48 -12.19 17.50
N GLY A 117 -27.42 -13.03 17.01
CA GLY A 117 -28.75 -12.60 16.55
C GLY A 117 -29.00 -12.41 15.04
N GLY A 118 -28.08 -12.74 14.12
CA GLY A 118 -28.31 -12.54 12.68
C GLY A 118 -27.39 -13.33 11.74
N PRO A 119 -27.71 -13.40 10.43
CA PRO A 119 -27.02 -14.29 9.48
C PRO A 119 -25.60 -13.79 9.18
N ALA A 120 -24.61 -14.65 9.45
CA ALA A 120 -23.17 -14.44 9.27
C ALA A 120 -22.61 -13.22 10.05
N GLY A 121 -21.92 -13.49 11.16
CA GLY A 121 -21.43 -12.49 12.11
C GLY A 121 -20.79 -11.27 11.46
N LEU A 122 -21.30 -10.09 11.82
CA LEU A 122 -20.78 -8.80 11.38
C LEU A 122 -19.52 -8.44 12.17
N TRP A 123 -18.64 -7.69 11.55
CA TRP A 123 -17.52 -7.02 12.21
C TRP A 123 -17.94 -5.64 12.63
N ARG A 124 -17.77 -5.31 13.91
CA ARG A 124 -17.86 -3.95 14.43
C ARG A 124 -16.46 -3.37 14.51
N VAL A 125 -16.24 -2.24 13.86
CA VAL A 125 -14.95 -1.53 13.82
C VAL A 125 -15.13 -0.20 14.54
N GLU A 126 -14.34 0.01 15.59
CA GLU A 126 -14.33 1.23 16.39
C GLU A 126 -13.16 2.12 15.99
N PHE A 127 -13.34 3.43 16.16
CA PHE A 127 -12.40 4.45 15.74
C PHE A 127 -12.26 5.52 16.80
N ASP A 128 -11.12 6.19 16.83
CA ASP A 128 -10.89 7.31 17.74
C ASP A 128 -11.77 8.51 17.37
N GLY A 129 -12.62 8.94 18.31
CA GLY A 129 -13.47 10.11 18.16
C GLY A 129 -14.52 10.02 17.05
N ARG A 130 -14.87 8.81 16.58
CA ARG A 130 -15.84 8.60 15.50
C ARG A 130 -16.80 7.46 15.80
N PRO A 131 -18.02 7.48 15.22
CA PRO A 131 -18.96 6.37 15.34
C PRO A 131 -18.39 5.06 14.77
N ALA A 132 -18.70 3.95 15.42
CA ALA A 132 -18.32 2.62 14.96
C ALA A 132 -19.04 2.27 13.64
N LEU A 133 -18.38 1.48 12.80
CA LEU A 133 -18.96 0.94 11.56
C LEU A 133 -19.16 -0.58 11.67
N ARG A 134 -20.11 -1.09 10.88
CA ARG A 134 -20.34 -2.53 10.72
C ARG A 134 -19.99 -2.98 9.31
N ALA A 135 -19.31 -4.11 9.19
CA ALA A 135 -18.93 -4.70 7.92
C ALA A 135 -19.16 -6.21 7.91
N ARG A 136 -19.56 -6.77 6.76
CA ARG A 136 -19.72 -8.22 6.60
C ARG A 136 -18.38 -8.96 6.48
N ALA A 137 -17.36 -8.26 6.00
CA ALA A 137 -16.01 -8.78 5.83
C ALA A 137 -15.01 -7.72 6.28
N LEU A 138 -13.89 -8.18 6.81
CA LEU A 138 -12.79 -7.34 7.27
C LEU A 138 -11.49 -7.94 6.74
N VAL A 139 -10.64 -7.09 6.17
CA VAL A 139 -9.29 -7.45 5.74
C VAL A 139 -8.33 -6.63 6.59
N LEU A 140 -7.46 -7.31 7.34
CA LEU A 140 -6.41 -6.68 8.13
C LEU A 140 -5.12 -6.61 7.31
N ALA A 141 -4.75 -5.40 6.90
CA ALA A 141 -3.53 -5.13 6.14
C ALA A 141 -2.62 -4.14 6.90
N VAL A 142 -2.49 -4.33 8.22
CA VAL A 142 -1.82 -3.38 9.14
C VAL A 142 -0.30 -3.52 9.22
N GLY A 143 0.27 -4.50 8.51
CA GLY A 143 1.69 -4.84 8.60
C GLY A 143 2.09 -5.44 9.96
N THR A 144 3.33 -5.92 10.05
CA THR A 144 3.86 -6.56 11.28
C THR A 144 5.23 -6.01 11.70
N SER A 145 5.75 -5.00 11.00
CA SER A 145 7.13 -4.51 11.14
C SER A 145 7.24 -3.14 11.79
N THR A 146 6.18 -2.64 12.41
CA THR A 146 6.10 -1.29 12.99
C THR A 146 6.43 -1.26 14.48
N THR A 147 6.32 -2.39 15.18
CA THR A 147 6.69 -2.52 16.59
C THR A 147 8.02 -3.25 16.69
N PRO A 148 9.13 -2.57 17.06
CA PRO A 148 10.41 -3.23 17.20
C PRO A 148 10.38 -4.23 18.36
N LEU A 149 10.91 -5.42 18.13
CA LEU A 149 11.19 -6.37 19.21
C LEU A 149 12.34 -5.80 20.06
N ARG A 150 12.10 -5.68 21.36
CA ARG A 150 13.13 -5.31 22.33
C ARG A 150 13.66 -6.57 22.99
N LEU A 151 14.97 -6.63 23.19
CA LEU A 151 15.65 -7.78 23.80
C LEU A 151 15.58 -7.76 25.33
N GLY A 152 15.21 -6.62 25.92
CA GLY A 152 15.13 -6.43 27.37
C GLY A 152 16.49 -6.35 28.04
N ILE A 153 17.55 -5.95 27.31
CA ILE A 153 18.91 -5.89 27.85
C ILE A 153 19.16 -4.54 28.57
N PRO A 154 19.95 -4.52 29.66
CA PRO A 154 20.25 -3.27 30.37
C PRO A 154 20.86 -2.21 29.43
N GLY A 155 20.25 -1.02 29.40
CA GLY A 155 20.69 0.11 28.58
C GLY A 155 19.98 0.27 27.23
N GLU A 156 19.15 -0.69 26.81
CA GLU A 156 18.39 -0.65 25.55
C GLU A 156 17.36 0.50 25.49
N GLU A 157 16.86 0.95 26.64
CA GLU A 157 15.87 2.03 26.78
C GLU A 157 16.33 3.41 26.26
N ARG A 158 17.63 3.57 25.91
CA ARG A 158 18.25 4.86 25.57
C ARG A 158 18.33 5.17 24.05
N GLN A 159 17.60 4.45 23.21
CA GLN A 159 17.54 4.72 21.75
C GLN A 159 16.24 5.40 21.33
#